data_AF-A0A2H0M3U3-F1
#
_entry.id   AF-A0A2H0M3U3-F1
#
_cell.length_a   1.000
_cell.length_b   1.000
_cell.length_c   1.000
_cell.angle_alpha   90.00
_cell.angle_beta   90.00
_cell.angle_gamma   90.00
#
_symmetry.space_group_name_H-M   'P 1'
#
loop_
_entity.id
_entity.type
_entity.pdbx_description
1 polymer ?
#
loop_
_entity_poly.entity_id
_entity_poly.type
_entity_poly.pdbx_seq_one_letter_code
_entity_poly.pdbx_strand_id
1 'polypeptide(L)'
;MSEEKLLTVREVSVILGVSEKDVLDLAENGTIPGYKIGGLYLRFKKEQVDQYFKARHHLHPETIKDEPVGVKSRFKDFLYFNDFYIFSTILIVLLVYLVYRGL
;
A
#
# COMPACT_ATOMS: atom_id res chain seq x y z
N MET A 1 -31.47 -11.54 -3.75
CA MET A 1 -30.51 -11.82 -2.67
C MET A 1 -29.14 -11.45 -3.22
N SER A 2 -28.69 -10.24 -2.95
CA SER A 2 -27.42 -9.71 -3.48
C SER A 2 -26.28 -10.40 -2.76
N GLU A 3 -25.44 -11.15 -3.49
CA GLU A 3 -24.17 -11.66 -2.98
C GLU A 3 -23.31 -10.47 -2.56
N GLU A 4 -23.12 -10.27 -1.25
CA GLU A 4 -22.20 -9.27 -0.72
C GLU A 4 -20.78 -9.69 -1.11
N LYS A 5 -20.26 -9.11 -2.20
CA LYS A 5 -18.90 -9.38 -2.68
C LYS A 5 -17.89 -8.92 -1.62
N LEU A 6 -17.14 -9.89 -1.08
CA LEU A 6 -16.04 -9.62 -0.16
C LEU A 6 -14.79 -9.19 -0.92
N LEU A 7 -14.22 -8.06 -0.51
CA LEU A 7 -13.01 -7.48 -1.08
C LEU A 7 -11.75 -8.15 -0.51
N THR A 8 -10.73 -8.23 -1.35
CA THR A 8 -9.37 -8.62 -0.98
C THR A 8 -8.57 -7.44 -0.42
N VAL A 9 -7.46 -7.72 0.27
CA VAL A 9 -6.49 -6.70 0.71
C VAL A 9 -6.08 -5.76 -0.43
N ARG A 10 -5.84 -6.32 -1.63
CA ARG A 10 -5.46 -5.56 -2.82
C ARG A 10 -6.57 -4.66 -3.37
N GLU A 11 -7.82 -5.12 -3.35
CA GLU A 11 -8.94 -4.26 -3.75
C GLU A 11 -9.12 -3.10 -2.76
N VAL A 12 -8.97 -3.37 -1.45
CA VAL A 12 -9.05 -2.36 -0.39
C VAL A 12 -7.90 -1.35 -0.46
N SER A 13 -6.69 -1.80 -0.80
CA SER A 13 -5.54 -0.91 -0.94
C SER A 13 -5.74 0.10 -2.08
N VAL A 14 -6.34 -0.34 -3.19
CA VAL A 14 -6.72 0.52 -4.32
C VAL A 14 -7.82 1.50 -3.93
N ILE A 15 -8.85 1.05 -3.19
CA ILE A 15 -9.96 1.91 -2.77
C ILE A 15 -9.50 2.99 -1.78
N LEU A 16 -8.67 2.62 -0.81
CA LEU A 16 -8.19 3.53 0.24
C LEU A 16 -6.95 4.35 -0.19
N GLY A 17 -6.30 3.98 -1.29
CA GLY A 17 -5.08 4.63 -1.77
C GLY A 17 -3.87 4.45 -0.85
N VAL A 18 -3.82 3.35 -0.08
CA VAL A 18 -2.73 3.01 0.85
C VAL A 18 -2.02 1.72 0.42
N SER A 19 -0.90 1.36 1.03
CA SER A 19 -0.21 0.10 0.70
C SER A 19 -0.98 -1.11 1.21
N GLU A 20 -0.75 -2.30 0.63
CA GLU A 20 -1.37 -3.55 1.13
C GLU A 20 -0.96 -3.85 2.58
N LYS A 21 0.26 -3.48 2.96
CA LYS A 21 0.74 -3.56 4.34
C LYS A 21 -0.07 -2.66 5.27
N ASP A 22 -0.33 -1.42 4.87
CA ASP A 22 -1.17 -0.51 5.67
C ASP A 22 -2.59 -1.06 5.82
N VAL A 23 -3.14 -1.72 4.79
CA VAL A 23 -4.45 -2.39 4.90
C VAL A 23 -4.42 -3.54 5.92
N LEU A 24 -3.35 -4.33 5.92
CA LEU A 24 -3.12 -5.37 6.93
C LEU A 24 -3.03 -4.77 8.34
N ASP A 25 -2.20 -3.74 8.51
CA ASP A 25 -2.02 -3.04 9.79
C ASP A 25 -3.35 -2.43 10.27
N LEU A 26 -4.15 -1.84 9.38
CA LEU A 26 -5.48 -1.30 9.69
C LEU A 26 -6.47 -2.38 10.15
N ALA A 27 -6.36 -3.58 9.59
CA ALA A 27 -7.19 -4.71 10.00
C ALA A 27 -6.73 -5.32 11.33
N GLU A 28 -5.41 -5.43 11.55
CA GLU A 28 -4.85 -5.91 12.82
C GLU A 28 -5.16 -4.96 13.98
N ASN A 29 -5.09 -3.65 13.73
CA ASN A 29 -5.47 -2.62 14.69
C ASN A 29 -6.99 -2.49 14.89
N GLY A 30 -7.81 -3.30 14.20
CA GLY A 30 -9.27 -3.27 14.30
C GLY A 30 -9.92 -2.00 13.75
N THR A 31 -9.17 -1.18 13.00
CA THR A 31 -9.67 0.06 12.41
C THR A 31 -10.64 -0.21 11.26
N ILE A 32 -10.36 -1.25 10.47
CA ILE A 32 -11.26 -1.76 9.44
C ILE A 32 -11.56 -3.24 9.73
N PRO A 33 -12.83 -3.67 9.72
CA PRO A 33 -13.17 -5.07 9.98
C PRO A 33 -12.64 -6.00 8.88
N GLY A 34 -11.63 -6.80 9.22
CA GLY A 34 -11.09 -7.86 8.37
C GLY A 34 -11.52 -9.24 8.86
N TYR A 35 -12.21 -10.00 8.01
CA TYR A 35 -12.64 -11.37 8.30
C TYR A 35 -11.59 -12.35 7.78
N LYS A 36 -11.01 -13.15 8.69
CA LYS A 36 -10.09 -14.23 8.30
C LYS A 36 -10.89 -15.44 7.83
N ILE A 37 -10.75 -15.80 6.57
CA ILE A 37 -11.36 -17.00 5.96
C ILE A 37 -10.30 -18.07 5.84
N GLY A 38 -10.57 -19.25 6.42
CA GLY A 38 -9.64 -20.38 6.39
C GLY A 38 -8.30 -20.10 7.08
N GLY A 39 -8.26 -19.16 8.03
CA GLY A 39 -7.07 -18.81 8.82
C GLY A 39 -5.99 -18.00 8.10
N LEU A 40 -6.03 -17.91 6.77
CA LEU A 40 -4.98 -17.30 5.94
C LEU A 40 -5.44 -16.06 5.17
N TYR A 41 -6.68 -16.04 4.67
CA TYR A 41 -7.15 -14.99 3.77
C TYR A 41 -7.93 -13.93 4.50
N LEU A 42 -7.58 -12.67 4.30
CA LEU A 42 -8.32 -11.54 4.85
C LEU A 42 -9.34 -11.02 3.84
N ARG A 43 -10.58 -10.87 4.29
CA ARG A 43 -11.70 -10.40 3.48
C ARG A 43 -12.42 -9.25 4.14
N PHE A 44 -12.86 -8.29 3.33
CA PHE A 44 -13.47 -7.06 3.80
C PHE A 44 -14.85 -6.88 3.18
N LYS A 45 -15.82 -6.39 3.94
CA LYS A 45 -17.08 -5.95 3.36
C LYS A 45 -16.91 -4.57 2.75
N LYS A 46 -17.44 -4.39 1.54
CA LYS A 46 -17.33 -3.12 0.82
C LYS A 46 -17.93 -1.97 1.61
N GLU A 47 -19.07 -2.19 2.25
CA GLU A 47 -19.79 -1.17 3.01
C GLU A 47 -18.96 -0.63 4.17
N GLN A 48 -18.18 -1.48 4.84
CA GLN A 48 -17.34 -1.10 5.97
C GLN A 48 -16.11 -0.31 5.51
N VAL A 49 -15.51 -0.71 4.39
CA VAL A 49 -14.39 0.01 3.78
C VAL A 49 -14.84 1.40 3.30
N ASP A 50 -16.01 1.47 2.65
CA ASP A 50 -16.60 2.73 2.18
C ASP A 50 -16.98 3.65 3.34
N GLN A 51 -17.51 3.10 4.44
CA GLN A 51 -17.79 3.86 5.67
C GLN A 51 -16.51 4.43 6.28
N TYR A 52 -15.45 3.63 6.38
CA TYR A 52 -14.15 4.09 6.87
C TYR A 52 -13.56 5.18 5.97
N PHE A 53 -13.63 5.00 4.65
CA PHE A 53 -13.18 5.99 3.68
C PHE A 53 -13.91 7.33 3.86
N LYS A 54 -15.25 7.29 3.93
CA LYS A 54 -16.05 8.50 4.18
C LYS A 54 -15.76 9.13 5.54
N ALA A 55 -15.66 8.33 6.61
CA ALA A 55 -15.34 8.83 7.94
C ALA A 55 -13.97 9.52 7.99
N ARG A 56 -12.95 8.91 7.35
CA ARG A 56 -11.62 9.49 7.22
C ARG A 56 -11.62 10.80 6.44
N HIS A 57 -12.44 10.90 5.39
CA HIS A 57 -12.63 12.12 4.62
C HIS A 57 -13.46 13.19 5.32
N HIS A 58 -14.44 12.82 6.17
CA HIS A 58 -15.28 13.77 6.91
C HIS A 58 -14.63 14.29 8.20
N LEU A 59 -13.72 13.54 8.82
CA LEU A 59 -13.01 13.94 10.04
C LEU A 59 -11.83 14.91 9.78
N HIS A 60 -11.48 15.15 8.52
CA HIS A 60 -10.50 16.18 8.12
C HIS A 60 -11.10 17.14 7.07
N PRO A 61 -11.86 18.17 7.47
CA PRO A 61 -12.11 19.31 6.60
C PRO A 61 -10.87 20.20 6.38
N GLU A 62 -9.87 20.19 7.27
CA GLU A 62 -8.80 21.20 7.27
C GLU A 62 -7.50 20.75 7.98
N THR A 63 -6.91 19.62 7.59
CA THR A 63 -5.47 19.38 7.83
C THR A 63 -4.98 18.28 6.91
N ILE A 64 -5.18 18.51 5.61
CA ILE A 64 -4.22 18.00 4.66
C ILE A 64 -2.92 18.72 5.03
N LYS A 65 -2.08 18.11 5.86
CA LYS A 65 -0.64 18.25 5.63
C LYS A 65 -0.47 17.67 4.25
N ASP A 66 -0.56 18.55 3.26
CA ASP A 66 -0.04 18.38 1.93
C ASP A 66 1.48 18.17 2.07
N GLU A 67 1.91 17.04 2.64
CA GLU A 67 3.01 16.35 1.98
C GLU A 67 2.39 15.96 0.65
N PRO A 68 2.74 16.68 -0.43
CA PRO A 68 1.98 16.63 -1.65
C PRO A 68 1.80 15.16 -2.00
N VAL A 69 0.58 14.78 -2.35
CA VAL A 69 0.29 13.60 -3.20
C VAL A 69 0.87 13.86 -4.61
N GLY A 70 2.07 14.42 -4.65
CA GLY A 70 2.93 14.57 -5.79
C GLY A 70 3.70 13.28 -5.89
N VAL A 71 3.77 12.80 -7.12
CA VAL A 71 4.53 11.66 -7.65
C VAL A 71 5.78 11.26 -6.83
N LYS A 72 6.47 12.22 -6.21
CA LYS A 72 7.60 12.08 -5.29
C LYS A 72 7.38 11.15 -4.09
N SER A 73 6.20 11.13 -3.44
CA SER A 73 5.92 10.22 -2.31
C SER A 73 5.77 8.77 -2.79
N ARG A 74 5.05 8.55 -3.89
CA ARG A 74 4.98 7.23 -4.56
C ARG A 74 6.34 6.73 -5.02
N PHE A 75 7.22 7.63 -5.48
CA PHE A 75 8.60 7.25 -5.81
C PHE A 75 9.40 6.86 -4.57
N LYS A 76 9.20 7.53 -3.42
CA LYS A 76 9.89 7.16 -2.17
C LYS A 76 9.40 5.81 -1.64
N ASP A 77 8.11 5.55 -1.72
CA ASP A 77 7.52 4.26 -1.34
C ASP A 77 7.98 3.14 -2.28
N PHE A 78 8.09 3.44 -3.59
CA PHE A 78 8.69 2.53 -4.56
C PHE A 78 10.16 2.27 -4.26
N LEU A 79 10.94 3.30 -3.92
CA LEU A 79 12.36 3.14 -3.58
C LEU A 79 12.57 2.37 -2.28
N TYR A 80 11.72 2.60 -1.26
CA TYR A 80 11.79 1.89 0.01
C TYR A 80 11.37 0.43 -0.12
N PHE A 81 10.34 0.13 -0.92
CA PHE A 81 9.90 -1.24 -1.20
C PHE A 81 10.90 -2.01 -2.09
N ASN A 82 11.67 -1.30 -2.93
CA ASN A 82 12.63 -1.88 -3.85
C ASN A 82 14.08 -1.64 -3.43
N ASP A 83 14.34 -1.46 -2.14
CA ASP A 83 15.67 -1.22 -1.58
C ASP A 83 16.71 -2.25 -2.07
N PHE A 84 16.36 -3.54 -2.03
CA PHE A 84 17.20 -4.63 -2.54
C PHE A 84 17.51 -4.52 -4.04
N TYR A 85 16.52 -4.15 -4.86
CA TYR A 85 16.70 -4.01 -6.32
C TYR A 85 17.56 -2.80 -6.67
N ILE A 86 17.49 -1.73 -5.89
CA ILE A 86 18.33 -0.54 -6.08
C ILE A 86 19.78 -0.89 -5.78
N PHE A 87 20.05 -1.56 -4.65
CA PHE A 87 21.39 -2.05 -4.33
C PHE A 87 21.92 -3.01 -5.40
N SER A 88 21.09 -3.94 -5.88
CA SER A 88 21.44 -4.86 -6.96
C SER A 88 21.79 -4.12 -8.25
N THR A 89 21.00 -3.11 -8.63
CA THR A 89 21.25 -2.30 -9.83
C THR A 89 22.56 -1.53 -9.72
N ILE A 90 22.85 -0.92 -8.57
CA ILE A 90 24.12 -0.21 -8.32
C ILE A 90 25.30 -1.18 -8.44
N LEU A 91 25.18 -2.37 -7.86
CA LEU A 91 26.24 -3.39 -7.94
C LEU A 91 26.47 -3.87 -9.38
N ILE A 92 25.41 -4.13 -10.14
CA ILE A 92 25.50 -4.51 -11.55
C ILE A 92 26.16 -3.40 -12.37
N VAL A 93 25.73 -2.14 -12.20
CA VAL A 93 26.32 -0.99 -12.92
C VAL A 93 27.79 -0.84 -12.54
N LEU A 94 28.17 -1.03 -11.28
CA LEU A 94 29.55 -0.98 -10.84
C LEU A 94 30.40 -2.10 -11.46
N LEU A 95 29.89 -3.34 -11.52
CA LEU A 95 30.56 -4.44 -12.19
C LEU A 95 30.74 -4.18 -13.69
N VAL A 96 29.67 -3.75 -14.37
CA VAL A 96 29.71 -3.36 -15.79
C VAL A 96 30.73 -2.24 -15.99
N TYR A 97 30.72 -1.23 -15.13
CA TYR A 97 31.67 -0.13 -15.17
C TYR A 97 33.12 -0.58 -14.97
N LEU A 98 33.39 -1.51 -14.05
CA LEU A 98 34.73 -2.08 -13.87
C LEU A 98 35.20 -2.85 -15.12
N VAL A 99 34.30 -3.62 -15.74
CA VAL A 99 34.59 -4.32 -17.01
C VAL A 99 34.90 -3.32 -18.13
N TYR A 100 34.14 -2.23 -18.25
CA TYR A 100 34.39 -1.21 -19.29
C TYR A 100 35.60 -0.32 -19.00
N ARG A 101 35.88 -0.02 -17.73
CA ARG A 101 37.02 0.81 -17.30
C ARG A 101 38.35 0.06 -17.40
N GLY A 102 38.31 -1.25 -17.65
CA GLY A 102 39.52 -2.06 -17.76
C GLY A 102 40.15 -2.28 -16.40
N LEU A 103 39.42 -2.98 -15.52
CA LEU A 103 40.09 -4.07 -14.81
C LEU A 103 40.69 -5.03 -15.84
#